data_AF-A0A852TZZ7-F1
#
_entry.id   AF-A0A852TZZ7-F1
#
_cell.length_a   1.000
_cell.length_b   1.000
_cell.length_c   1.000
_cell.angle_alpha   90.00
_cell.angle_beta   90.00
_cell.angle_gamma   90.00
#
_symmetry.space_group_name_H-M   'P 1'
#
loop_
_entity.id
_entity.type
_entity.pdbx_description
1 polymer ?
#
loop_
_entity_poly.entity_id
_entity_poly.type
_entity_poly.pdbx_seq_one_letter_code
_entity_poly.pdbx_strand_id
1 'polypeptide(L)'
;MAALAAHTLGALHRVAVMPAEPAPERAERSAVDYYSPDARFSSEVNDDRVRSAQEAARGHADPRGIVARGERVWRELRPQLDAAPENRVVRTRHGDAMLLTDFLATRVVELVLHGLDLADALERAPWTAPEALAVVEGLLTERADKEALARTGLSGLRLVRAATGRELPGDPGRPALAGTGVHDLALG
;
A
#
# COMPACT_ATOMS: atom_id res chain seq x y z
N MET A 1 4.41 7.06 -15.13
CA MET A 1 2.97 7.39 -15.00
C MET A 1 2.06 6.22 -15.36
N ALA A 2 1.92 5.82 -16.63
CA ALA A 2 1.01 4.71 -17.00
C ALA A 2 1.34 3.37 -16.32
N ALA A 3 2.62 3.03 -16.18
CA ALA A 3 3.07 1.83 -15.45
C ALA A 3 2.68 1.86 -13.96
N LEU A 4 2.81 3.00 -13.29
CA LEU A 4 2.44 3.17 -11.88
C LEU A 4 0.91 3.00 -11.68
N ALA A 5 0.11 3.58 -12.58
CA ALA A 5 -1.34 3.42 -12.55
C ALA A 5 -1.75 1.96 -12.82
N ALA A 6 -1.14 1.30 -13.80
CA ALA A 6 -1.36 -0.11 -14.09
C ALA A 6 -0.96 -1.02 -12.92
N HIS A 7 0.16 -0.71 -12.24
CA HIS A 7 0.61 -1.42 -11.05
C HIS A 7 -0.43 -1.34 -9.92
N THR A 8 -0.85 -0.12 -9.61
CA THR A 8 -1.82 0.16 -8.54
C THR A 8 -3.15 -0.56 -8.78
N LEU A 9 -3.66 -0.53 -10.01
CA LEU A 9 -4.88 -1.27 -10.37
C LEU A 9 -4.70 -2.79 -10.35
N GLY A 10 -3.52 -3.29 -10.74
CA GLY A 10 -3.20 -4.71 -10.63
C GLY A 10 -3.23 -5.21 -9.18
N ALA A 11 -2.75 -4.39 -8.24
CA ALA A 11 -2.81 -4.68 -6.82
C ALA A 11 -4.26 -4.76 -6.31
N LEU A 12 -5.14 -3.85 -6.75
CA LEU A 12 -6.57 -3.87 -6.42
C LEU A 12 -7.31 -5.06 -7.04
N HIS A 13 -7.04 -5.37 -8.30
CA HIS A 13 -7.70 -6.48 -8.98
C HIS A 13 -7.44 -7.82 -8.29
N ARG A 14 -6.25 -8.01 -7.70
CA ARG A 14 -5.97 -9.21 -6.90
C ARG A 14 -6.88 -9.37 -5.69
N VAL A 15 -7.31 -8.28 -5.06
CA VAL A 15 -8.28 -8.36 -3.96
C VAL A 15 -9.62 -8.92 -4.45
N ALA A 16 -10.00 -8.64 -5.70
CA ALA A 16 -11.30 -9.06 -6.23
C ALA A 16 -11.41 -10.57 -6.51
N VAL A 17 -10.29 -11.30 -6.54
CA VAL A 17 -10.28 -12.75 -6.81
C VAL A 17 -10.06 -13.60 -5.55
N MET A 18 -9.37 -13.07 -4.55
CA MET A 18 -8.99 -13.80 -3.33
C MET A 18 -10.17 -14.29 -2.46
N PRO A 19 -11.27 -13.54 -2.29
CA PRO A 19 -12.40 -13.99 -1.49
C PRO A 19 -13.08 -15.24 -2.03
N ALA A 20 -13.00 -15.50 -3.34
CA ALA A 20 -13.58 -16.68 -3.98
C ALA A 20 -12.74 -17.95 -3.78
N GLU A 21 -11.48 -17.83 -3.38
CA GLU A 21 -10.60 -18.97 -3.13
C GLU A 21 -10.90 -19.65 -1.78
N PRO A 22 -10.54 -20.94 -1.59
CA PRO A 22 -10.65 -21.59 -0.29
C PRO A 22 -9.89 -20.80 0.79
N ALA A 23 -10.57 -20.52 1.91
CA ALA A 23 -9.94 -19.82 3.03
C ALA A 23 -8.89 -20.72 3.70
N PRO A 24 -7.68 -20.20 4.00
CA PRO A 24 -6.82 -20.81 5.00
C PRO A 24 -7.52 -20.85 6.36
N GLU A 25 -7.13 -21.80 7.21
CA GLU A 25 -7.74 -21.98 8.54
C GLU A 25 -7.50 -20.78 9.48
N ARG A 26 -6.31 -20.16 9.39
CA ARG A 26 -5.91 -19.04 10.23
C ARG A 26 -4.98 -18.09 9.51
N ALA A 27 -4.98 -16.83 9.96
CA ALA A 27 -3.97 -15.86 9.56
C ALA A 27 -2.61 -16.20 10.20
N GLU A 28 -1.55 -15.97 9.44
CA GLU A 28 -0.16 -16.22 9.84
C GLU A 28 0.69 -14.95 9.83
N ARG A 29 0.24 -13.90 9.14
CA ARG A 29 0.92 -12.60 9.10
C ARG A 29 -0.05 -11.44 9.27
N SER A 30 0.40 -10.43 10.02
CA SER A 30 -0.24 -9.12 10.11
C SER A 30 0.12 -8.22 8.92
N ALA A 31 -0.54 -7.06 8.81
CA ALA A 31 -0.18 -6.04 7.82
C ALA A 31 1.25 -5.51 7.99
N VAL A 32 1.73 -5.33 9.23
CA VAL A 32 3.10 -4.88 9.50
C VAL A 32 4.11 -5.97 9.12
N ASP A 33 3.86 -7.23 9.47
CA ASP A 33 4.77 -8.34 9.13
C ASP A 33 4.84 -8.60 7.62
N TYR A 34 3.81 -8.22 6.88
CA TYR A 34 3.82 -8.26 5.41
C TYR A 34 4.94 -7.38 4.82
N TYR A 35 5.31 -6.29 5.48
CA TYR A 35 6.38 -5.38 5.06
C TYR A 35 7.74 -5.69 5.71
N SER A 36 7.94 -6.89 6.24
CA SER A 36 9.25 -7.32 6.73
C SER A 36 10.25 -7.45 5.56
N PRO A 37 11.53 -7.05 5.73
CA PRO A 37 12.54 -7.11 4.67
C PRO A 37 12.97 -8.55 4.39
N ASP A 38 12.22 -9.23 3.54
CA ASP A 38 12.50 -10.60 3.08
C ASP A 38 12.53 -10.69 1.55
N ALA A 39 12.56 -11.92 1.02
CA ALA A 39 12.65 -12.20 -0.42
C ALA A 39 11.55 -11.52 -1.25
N ARG A 40 10.40 -11.15 -0.65
CA ARG A 40 9.31 -10.44 -1.34
C ARG A 40 9.69 -9.04 -1.80
N PHE A 41 10.72 -8.46 -1.19
CA PHE A 41 11.27 -7.13 -1.47
C PHE A 41 12.70 -7.20 -2.03
N SER A 42 13.13 -8.36 -2.55
CA SER A 42 14.42 -8.46 -3.25
C SER A 42 14.42 -7.60 -4.52
N SER A 43 15.62 -7.20 -4.97
CA SER A 43 15.77 -6.44 -6.22
C SER A 43 15.18 -7.19 -7.42
N GLU A 44 15.35 -8.51 -7.49
CA GLU A 44 14.81 -9.36 -8.55
C GLU A 44 13.28 -9.33 -8.59
N VAL A 45 12.62 -9.53 -7.44
CA VAL A 45 11.14 -9.46 -7.36
C VAL A 45 10.65 -8.05 -7.69
N ASN A 46 11.43 -7.03 -7.34
CA ASN A 46 11.10 -5.66 -7.70
C ASN A 46 11.20 -5.41 -9.21
N ASP A 47 12.29 -5.84 -9.85
CA ASP A 47 12.51 -5.69 -11.29
C ASP A 47 11.41 -6.39 -12.10
N ASP A 48 11.01 -7.59 -11.68
CA ASP A 48 9.90 -8.33 -12.31
C ASP A 48 8.55 -7.61 -12.15
N ARG A 49 8.31 -6.99 -10.99
CA ARG A 49 7.11 -6.18 -10.75
C ARG A 49 7.10 -4.93 -11.62
N VAL A 50 8.23 -4.23 -11.74
CA VAL A 50 8.39 -3.07 -12.63
C VAL A 50 8.15 -3.46 -14.08
N ARG A 51 8.76 -4.56 -14.54
CA ARG A 51 8.59 -5.08 -15.91
C ARG A 51 7.12 -5.42 -16.20
N SER A 52 6.46 -6.15 -15.31
CA SER A 52 5.04 -6.50 -15.44
C SER A 52 4.14 -5.27 -15.53
N ALA A 53 4.43 -4.23 -14.74
CA ALA A 53 3.69 -2.98 -14.76
C ALA A 53 3.90 -2.19 -16.08
N GLN A 54 5.11 -2.19 -16.62
CA GLN A 54 5.43 -1.59 -17.92
C GLN A 54 4.74 -2.34 -19.07
N GLU A 55 4.74 -3.67 -19.06
CA GLU A 55 4.03 -4.49 -20.04
C GLU A 55 2.52 -4.25 -20.01
N ALA A 56 1.92 -4.25 -18.82
CA ALA A 56 0.51 -3.94 -18.64
C ALA A 56 0.16 -2.54 -19.16
N ALA A 57 1.03 -1.55 -18.92
CA ALA A 57 0.84 -0.19 -19.43
C ALA A 57 0.93 -0.13 -20.97
N ARG A 58 1.83 -0.88 -21.61
CA ARG A 58 1.93 -0.95 -23.09
C ARG A 58 0.66 -1.54 -23.73
N GLY A 59 -0.02 -2.44 -23.02
CA GLY A 59 -1.32 -2.99 -23.45
C GLY A 59 -2.48 -1.97 -23.42
N HIS A 60 -2.27 -0.79 -22.83
CA HIS A 60 -3.27 0.27 -22.75
C HIS A 60 -2.87 1.46 -23.62
N ALA A 61 -3.50 1.59 -24.80
CA ALA A 61 -3.27 2.71 -25.72
C ALA A 61 -3.86 4.04 -25.21
N ASP A 62 -4.82 4.00 -24.27
CA ASP A 62 -5.52 5.18 -23.74
C ASP A 62 -5.56 5.15 -22.19
N PRO A 63 -5.06 6.20 -21.50
CA PRO A 63 -5.20 6.39 -20.06
C PRO A 63 -6.65 6.28 -19.54
N ARG A 64 -7.66 6.61 -20.35
CA ARG A 64 -9.08 6.44 -19.96
C ARG A 64 -9.44 4.96 -19.78
N GLY A 65 -8.80 4.06 -20.52
CA GLY A 65 -8.98 2.62 -20.36
C GLY A 65 -8.51 2.11 -19.00
N ILE A 66 -7.45 2.71 -18.46
CA ILE A 66 -6.95 2.43 -17.11
C ILE A 66 -7.97 2.87 -16.06
N VAL A 67 -8.50 4.10 -16.17
CA VAL A 67 -9.54 4.61 -15.26
C VAL A 67 -10.80 3.74 -15.31
N ALA A 68 -11.32 3.44 -16.51
CA ALA A 68 -12.51 2.61 -16.68
C ALA A 68 -12.32 1.18 -16.13
N ARG A 69 -11.09 0.63 -16.22
CA ARG A 69 -10.75 -0.64 -15.58
C ARG A 69 -10.79 -0.54 -14.06
N GLY A 70 -10.24 0.52 -13.48
CA GLY A 70 -10.29 0.75 -12.04
C GLY A 70 -11.72 0.82 -11.51
N GLU A 71 -12.58 1.61 -12.17
CA GLU A 71 -14.01 1.70 -11.87
C GLU A 71 -14.73 0.34 -11.96
N ARG A 72 -14.32 -0.52 -12.89
CA ARG A 72 -14.85 -1.88 -13.03
C ARG A 72 -14.43 -2.77 -11.88
N VAL A 73 -13.13 -2.82 -11.58
CA VAL A 73 -12.58 -3.58 -10.45
C VAL A 73 -13.25 -3.16 -9.14
N TRP A 74 -13.43 -1.86 -8.92
CA TRP A 74 -14.09 -1.37 -7.71
C TRP A 74 -15.54 -1.83 -7.59
N ARG A 75 -16.31 -1.75 -8.68
CA ARG A 75 -17.71 -2.20 -8.72
C ARG A 75 -17.85 -3.70 -8.46
N GLU A 76 -16.89 -4.50 -8.91
CA GLU A 76 -16.84 -5.95 -8.68
C GLU A 76 -16.38 -6.31 -7.26
N LEU A 77 -15.44 -5.53 -6.71
CA LEU A 77 -14.85 -5.79 -5.40
C LEU A 77 -15.77 -5.37 -4.25
N ARG A 78 -16.41 -4.20 -4.35
CA ARG A 78 -17.23 -3.64 -3.27
C ARG A 78 -18.25 -4.62 -2.66
N PRO A 79 -19.14 -5.27 -3.43
CA PRO A 79 -20.11 -6.19 -2.84
C PRO A 79 -19.47 -7.42 -2.18
N GLN A 80 -18.28 -7.85 -2.64
CA GLN A 80 -17.55 -8.94 -2.01
C GLN A 80 -16.97 -8.53 -0.65
N LEU A 81 -16.47 -7.29 -0.55
CA LEU A 81 -16.00 -6.74 0.71
C LEU A 81 -17.15 -6.55 1.70
N ASP A 82 -18.29 -6.03 1.23
CA ASP A 82 -19.48 -5.82 2.06
C ASP A 82 -20.05 -7.15 2.60
N ALA A 83 -19.86 -8.27 1.88
CA ALA A 83 -20.33 -9.60 2.27
C ALA A 83 -19.29 -10.45 3.03
N ALA A 84 -18.02 -10.03 3.07
CA ALA A 84 -16.96 -10.82 3.68
C ALA A 84 -17.08 -10.79 5.21
N PRO A 85 -16.94 -11.94 5.91
CA PRO A 85 -16.91 -11.93 7.37
C PRO A 85 -15.64 -11.26 7.90
N GLU A 86 -15.71 -10.63 9.07
CA GLU A 86 -14.59 -9.89 9.67
C GLU A 86 -13.33 -10.75 9.86
N ASN A 87 -13.52 -12.04 10.15
CA ASN A 87 -12.44 -13.01 10.33
C ASN A 87 -12.03 -13.72 9.03
N ARG A 88 -12.42 -13.22 7.85
CA ARG A 88 -12.07 -13.82 6.57
C ARG A 88 -10.54 -13.86 6.41
N VAL A 89 -10.00 -15.06 6.18
CA VAL A 89 -8.58 -15.26 5.84
C VAL A 89 -8.43 -15.44 4.34
N VAL A 90 -7.41 -14.80 3.77
CA VAL A 90 -7.04 -14.88 2.34
C VAL A 90 -5.58 -15.31 2.18
N ARG A 91 -5.27 -15.91 1.04
CA ARG A 91 -3.89 -16.23 0.66
C ARG A 91 -3.33 -15.14 -0.24
N THR A 92 -2.16 -14.59 0.11
CA THR A 92 -1.48 -13.59 -0.73
C THR A 92 -0.80 -14.26 -1.93
N ARG A 93 -0.36 -13.45 -2.89
CA ARG A 93 0.44 -13.93 -4.04
C ARG A 93 1.73 -14.66 -3.63
N HIS A 94 2.22 -14.37 -2.43
CA HIS A 94 3.47 -14.92 -1.89
C HIS A 94 3.21 -16.16 -1.02
N GLY A 95 1.96 -16.64 -0.98
CA GLY A 95 1.56 -17.83 -0.22
C GLY A 95 1.15 -17.57 1.23
N ASP A 96 1.40 -16.37 1.75
CA ASP A 96 1.07 -16.00 3.14
C ASP A 96 -0.44 -16.04 3.39
N ALA A 97 -0.87 -16.59 4.53
CA ALA A 97 -2.24 -16.45 5.01
C ALA A 97 -2.38 -15.17 5.85
N MET A 98 -3.34 -14.31 5.53
CA MET A 98 -3.59 -13.04 6.22
C MET A 98 -5.09 -12.83 6.44
N LEU A 99 -5.47 -12.09 7.48
CA LEU A 99 -6.81 -11.53 7.55
C LEU A 99 -7.04 -10.65 6.31
N LEU A 100 -8.26 -10.68 5.77
CA LEU A 100 -8.64 -9.83 4.65
C LEU A 100 -8.46 -8.34 5.02
N THR A 101 -8.78 -7.97 6.26
CA THR A 101 -8.58 -6.60 6.78
C THR A 101 -7.10 -6.19 6.80
N ASP A 102 -6.20 -7.06 7.27
CA ASP A 102 -4.76 -6.82 7.22
C ASP A 102 -4.27 -6.69 5.78
N PHE A 103 -4.72 -7.57 4.89
CA PHE A 103 -4.35 -7.51 3.48
C PHE A 103 -4.86 -6.23 2.81
N LEU A 104 -6.09 -5.79 3.12
CA LEU A 104 -6.64 -4.51 2.66
C LEU A 104 -5.82 -3.33 3.17
N ALA A 105 -5.33 -3.36 4.42
CA ALA A 105 -4.45 -2.31 4.94
C ALA A 105 -3.17 -2.19 4.10
N THR A 106 -2.59 -3.31 3.64
CA THR A 106 -1.45 -3.26 2.69
C THR A 106 -1.83 -2.64 1.34
N ARG A 107 -3.08 -2.78 0.88
CA ARG A 107 -3.54 -2.12 -0.35
C ARG A 107 -3.77 -0.63 -0.16
N VAL A 108 -4.25 -0.22 1.02
CA VAL A 108 -4.36 1.20 1.39
C VAL A 108 -2.98 1.85 1.41
N VAL A 109 -1.96 1.21 2.00
CA VAL A 109 -0.57 1.69 1.97
C VAL A 109 -0.11 1.91 0.52
N GLU A 110 -0.22 0.90 -0.34
CA GLU A 110 0.19 1.00 -1.75
C GLU A 110 -0.53 2.15 -2.48
N LEU A 111 -1.85 2.28 -2.30
CA LEU A 111 -2.65 3.34 -2.92
C LEU A 111 -2.23 4.74 -2.43
N VAL A 112 -2.01 4.90 -1.13
CA VAL A 112 -1.57 6.18 -0.56
C VAL A 112 -0.19 6.52 -1.11
N LEU A 113 0.79 5.63 -0.98
CA LEU A 113 2.17 5.91 -1.37
C LEU A 113 2.30 6.18 -2.87
N HIS A 114 1.67 5.36 -3.72
CA HIS A 114 1.70 5.59 -5.16
C HIS A 114 0.85 6.78 -5.60
N GLY A 115 -0.20 7.13 -4.83
CA GLY A 115 -0.93 8.38 -5.00
C GLY A 115 -0.05 9.59 -4.75
N LEU A 116 0.80 9.55 -3.71
CA LEU A 116 1.81 10.58 -3.45
C LEU A 116 2.83 10.65 -4.57
N ASP A 117 3.39 9.50 -4.99
CA ASP A 117 4.36 9.42 -6.09
C ASP A 117 3.78 10.02 -7.38
N LEU A 118 2.51 9.76 -7.66
CA LEU A 118 1.79 10.29 -8.82
C LEU A 118 1.54 11.81 -8.71
N ALA A 119 1.14 12.28 -7.53
CA ALA A 119 0.90 13.70 -7.29
C ALA A 119 2.20 14.51 -7.44
N ASP A 120 3.29 14.03 -6.84
CA ASP A 120 4.61 14.66 -6.91
C ASP A 120 5.11 14.70 -8.36
N ALA A 121 4.99 13.59 -9.10
CA ALA A 121 5.39 13.52 -10.51
C ALA A 121 4.54 14.41 -11.44
N LEU A 122 3.32 14.78 -11.03
CA LEU A 122 2.46 15.73 -11.76
C LEU A 122 2.55 17.15 -11.24
N GLU A 123 3.39 17.41 -10.24
CA GLU A 123 3.49 18.68 -9.53
C GLU A 123 2.12 19.15 -9.01
N ARG A 124 1.34 18.23 -8.45
CA ARG A 124 0.01 18.48 -7.88
C ARG A 124 0.02 18.28 -6.38
N ALA A 125 -0.89 18.98 -5.70
CA ALA A 125 -1.17 18.69 -4.30
C ALA A 125 -1.67 17.24 -4.17
N PRO A 126 -1.13 16.46 -3.22
CA PRO A 126 -1.54 15.08 -3.02
C PRO A 126 -3.00 15.01 -2.58
N TRP A 127 -3.72 14.03 -3.13
CA TRP A 127 -5.10 13.73 -2.75
C TRP A 127 -5.12 12.39 -2.00
N THR A 128 -5.27 12.45 -0.68
CA THR A 128 -5.38 11.25 0.16
C THR A 128 -6.60 11.41 1.06
N ALA A 129 -7.49 10.42 1.06
CA ALA A 129 -8.61 10.40 1.99
C ALA A 129 -8.09 10.36 3.44
N PRO A 130 -8.65 11.16 4.38
CA PRO A 130 -8.20 11.18 5.77
C PRO A 130 -8.17 9.80 6.42
N GLU A 131 -9.13 8.94 6.11
CA GLU A 131 -9.25 7.58 6.63
C GLU A 131 -8.12 6.68 6.12
N ALA A 132 -7.78 6.81 4.83
CA ALA A 132 -6.66 6.08 4.24
C ALA A 132 -5.33 6.51 4.87
N LEU A 133 -5.15 7.82 5.10
CA LEU A 133 -3.97 8.34 5.77
C LEU A 133 -3.86 7.81 7.21
N ALA A 134 -4.97 7.78 7.95
CA ALA A 134 -5.02 7.28 9.31
C ALA A 134 -4.65 5.79 9.41
N VAL A 135 -5.07 4.96 8.44
CA VAL A 135 -4.66 3.55 8.37
C VAL A 135 -3.14 3.42 8.20
N VAL A 136 -2.54 4.18 7.27
CA VAL A 136 -1.10 4.11 7.03
C VAL A 136 -0.31 4.64 8.23
N GLU A 137 -0.74 5.76 8.82
CA GLU A 137 -0.14 6.31 10.04
C GLU A 137 -0.25 5.34 11.21
N GLY A 138 -1.39 4.69 11.40
CA GLY A 138 -1.59 3.67 12.43
C GLY A 138 -0.64 2.48 12.27
N LEU A 139 -0.44 1.98 11.05
CA LEU A 139 0.52 0.91 10.77
C LEU A 139 1.97 1.34 11.08
N LEU A 140 2.34 2.55 10.68
CA LEU A 140 3.69 3.08 10.92
C LEU A 140 3.95 3.30 12.42
N THR A 141 2.91 3.63 13.19
CA THR A 141 3.03 4.03 14.59
C THR A 141 2.57 2.97 15.60
N GLU A 142 2.21 1.76 15.15
CA GLU A 142 1.68 0.69 16.00
C GLU A 142 2.54 0.44 17.25
N ARG A 143 3.87 0.48 17.09
CA ARG A 143 4.85 0.27 18.16
C ARG A 143 5.65 1.53 18.53
N ALA A 144 5.23 2.70 18.05
CA ALA A 144 5.93 3.94 18.30
C ALA A 144 5.77 4.42 19.75
N ASP A 145 6.85 4.96 20.31
CA ASP A 145 6.80 5.76 21.53
C ASP A 145 6.11 7.10 21.20
N LYS A 146 4.93 7.30 21.77
CA LYS A 146 4.08 8.47 21.51
C LYS A 146 4.75 9.78 21.93
N GLU A 147 5.51 9.79 23.02
CA GLU A 147 6.18 11.01 23.48
C GLU A 147 7.39 11.34 22.59
N ALA A 148 8.17 10.32 22.23
CA ALA A 148 9.28 10.49 21.30
C ALA A 148 8.81 10.98 19.94
N LEU A 149 7.75 10.39 19.40
CA LEU A 149 7.15 10.83 18.15
C LEU A 149 6.60 12.25 18.24
N ALA A 150 5.89 12.60 19.33
CA ALA A 150 5.38 13.97 19.53
C ALA A 150 6.50 15.03 19.54
N ARG A 151 7.67 14.72 20.09
CA ARG A 151 8.85 15.64 20.07
C ARG A 151 9.37 15.94 18.67
N THR A 152 9.11 15.08 17.68
CA THR A 152 9.47 15.34 16.27
C THR A 152 8.56 16.37 15.60
N GLY A 153 7.35 16.58 16.14
CA GLY A 153 6.31 17.39 15.53
C GLY A 153 5.72 16.81 14.23
N LEU A 154 6.05 15.55 13.88
CA LEU A 154 5.57 14.88 12.69
C LEU A 154 4.26 14.14 12.95
N SER A 155 3.30 14.34 12.06
CA SER A 155 1.99 13.66 12.05
C SER A 155 1.42 13.64 10.64
N GLY A 156 0.42 12.79 10.41
CA GLY A 156 -0.31 12.73 9.15
C GLY A 156 0.61 12.54 7.96
N LEU A 157 0.41 13.36 6.91
CA LEU A 157 1.13 13.19 5.66
C LEU A 157 2.64 13.42 5.79
N ARG A 158 3.08 14.32 6.68
CA ARG A 158 4.52 14.58 6.89
C ARG A 158 5.21 13.39 7.53
N LEU A 159 4.54 12.74 8.48
CA LEU A 159 5.03 11.50 9.09
C LEU A 159 5.10 10.37 8.06
N VAL A 160 4.06 10.16 7.26
CA VAL A 160 4.05 9.13 6.21
C VAL A 160 5.16 9.36 5.18
N ARG A 161 5.36 10.60 4.73
CA ARG A 161 6.45 10.95 3.82
C ARG A 161 7.82 10.67 4.44
N ALA A 162 8.06 11.16 5.65
CA ALA A 162 9.31 10.95 6.36
C ALA A 162 9.61 9.45 6.56
N ALA A 163 8.65 8.67 7.04
CA ALA A 163 8.82 7.24 7.32
C ALA A 163 9.05 6.43 6.03
N THR A 164 8.46 6.83 4.91
CA THR A 164 8.54 6.08 3.66
C THR A 164 9.61 6.56 2.69
N GLY A 165 10.39 7.60 3.03
CA GLY A 165 11.45 8.14 2.17
C GLY A 165 10.92 8.99 1.01
N ARG A 166 9.79 9.67 1.22
CA ARG A 166 9.09 10.54 0.26
C ARG A 166 9.09 11.99 0.72
N GLU A 167 10.13 12.41 1.44
CA GLU A 167 10.30 13.78 1.89
C GLU A 167 10.35 14.78 0.73
N LEU A 168 9.72 15.94 0.93
CA LEU A 168 9.85 17.07 0.03
C LEU A 168 11.13 17.86 0.36
N PRO A 169 11.65 18.68 -0.56
CA PRO A 169 12.82 19.52 -0.28
C PRO A 169 12.63 20.36 1.00
N GLY A 170 13.50 20.16 1.98
CA GLY A 170 13.48 20.87 3.26
C GLY A 170 12.59 20.24 4.34
N ASP A 171 11.82 19.19 4.04
CA ASP A 171 11.11 18.42 5.05
C ASP A 171 12.05 17.43 5.77
N PRO A 172 11.76 17.09 7.04
CA PRO A 172 12.51 16.07 7.77
C PRO A 172 12.25 14.68 7.14
N GLY A 173 13.33 13.94 6.87
CA GLY A 173 13.29 12.55 6.40
C GLY A 173 13.34 11.53 7.53
N ARG A 174 13.56 10.26 7.16
CA ARG A 174 13.68 9.13 8.11
C ARG A 174 14.59 9.37 9.33
N PRO A 175 15.75 10.04 9.24
CA PRO A 175 16.60 10.28 10.41
C PRO A 175 15.91 11.02 11.56
N ALA A 176 14.90 11.85 11.27
CA ALA A 176 14.13 12.56 12.29
C ALA A 176 13.23 11.64 13.12
N LEU A 177 12.98 10.42 12.65
CA LEU A 177 12.17 9.39 13.32
C LEU A 177 13.04 8.38 14.10
N ALA A 178 14.36 8.54 14.09
CA ALA A 178 15.25 7.64 14.80
C ALA A 178 14.92 7.57 16.30
N GLY A 179 14.79 6.35 16.83
CA GLY A 179 14.46 6.12 18.24
C GLY A 179 13.00 6.35 18.63
N THR A 180 12.12 6.68 17.67
CA THR A 180 10.67 6.83 17.94
C THR A 180 9.91 5.51 17.94
N GLY A 181 10.51 4.42 17.43
CA GLY A 181 9.82 3.13 17.28
C GLY A 181 8.83 3.08 16.09
N VAL A 182 8.82 4.09 15.24
CA VAL A 182 8.09 4.04 13.95
C VAL A 182 8.64 2.90 13.10
N HIS A 183 7.72 2.12 12.50
CA HIS A 183 8.07 0.96 11.68
C HIS A 183 8.76 1.36 10.36
N ASP A 184 9.91 0.76 10.11
CA ASP A 184 10.50 0.71 8.77
C ASP A 184 9.78 -0.38 7.96
N LEU A 185 8.91 0.06 7.05
CA LEU A 185 8.29 -0.84 6.07
C LEU A 185 9.29 -1.10 4.94
N ALA A 186 9.57 -2.37 4.62
CA ALA A 186 10.26 -2.72 3.39
C ALA A 186 9.35 -2.36 2.21
N LEU A 187 9.79 -1.44 1.37
CA LEU A 187 9.06 -1.00 0.19
C LEU A 187 9.93 -1.32 -1.03
N GLY A 188 9.33 -1.91 -2.05
CA GLY A 188 9.97 -2.04 -3.36
C GLY A 188 9.51 -0.93 -4.30
#